data_AF-A0A5J4UWL1-F1
#
_entry.id   AF-A0A5J4UWL1-F1
#
_cell.length_a   1.000
_cell.length_b   1.000
_cell.length_c   1.000
_cell.angle_alpha   90.00
_cell.angle_beta   90.00
_cell.angle_gamma   90.00
#
_symmetry.space_group_name_H-M   'P 1'
#
loop_
_entity.id
_entity.type
_entity.pdbx_description
1 polymer ?
#
loop_
_entity_poly.entity_id
_entity_poly.type
_entity_poly.pdbx_seq_one_letter_code
_entity_poly.pdbx_strand_id
1 'polypeptide(L)'
;MQQQDKSYTTHQDDIIVSGIGNQTTFTNCTFSKINYNGDGAAFCADISSGGKLLIKDSKFIECKAIGDESIGGAIYLYINNEGQASISNSSFNQCEARYGGGINTYLLDENSILELASLRFENCSAEYGGGLYSIVSEGHLSITGLTLFQNCVSNQNGGGFYLQIQGGNVNFSSTDQILFDNCQGKHGGGLLVIAEDDNTLATGEAIESGNLITVNGTINLYYNNTFSNIQLSEAGNGTAINADLQTGSQLLIKDSQFIQCKGSSDGGAIYLNINNEEQATISNSSFDQCEAQQGGGIYASVSSLNSKLELESVVFENCKGGGVNLRIDTGGKVSISNSSFSNCEANQGGGIRVDMQNYNSYLELTNLSFENCSASDGGGLTIFAQDGPKFSINGKTSFKNCSSITDGGGFNTKCNNTGEQINMTGQLEYEKCTSNRGGGMYVICRAYAIIVINQLSFKDCSSSGQGGGLYVYSFASQFNVTGQSLFKNCTSEKGGGIY
;
A
#
# COMPACT_ATOMS: atom_id res chain seq x y z
N MET A 1 -39.02 11.48 -8.71
CA MET A 1 -39.73 10.22 -9.08
C MET A 1 -39.52 9.19 -7.97
N GLN A 2 -40.50 8.36 -7.61
CA GLN A 2 -40.32 7.31 -6.58
C GLN A 2 -40.72 5.94 -7.13
N GLN A 3 -39.79 4.99 -7.06
CA GLN A 3 -39.98 3.60 -7.46
C GLN A 3 -39.73 2.72 -6.24
N GLN A 4 -40.71 1.87 -5.91
CA GLN A 4 -40.64 1.01 -4.73
C GLN A 4 -41.18 -0.38 -5.05
N ASP A 5 -40.50 -1.42 -4.56
CA ASP A 5 -40.93 -2.83 -4.67
C ASP A 5 -41.14 -3.29 -6.13
N LYS A 6 -40.33 -2.74 -7.06
CA LYS A 6 -40.45 -3.02 -8.50
C LYS A 6 -39.37 -3.96 -9.00
N SER A 7 -39.71 -4.70 -10.06
CA SER A 7 -38.77 -5.53 -10.79
C SER A 7 -38.69 -5.09 -12.25
N TYR A 8 -37.47 -4.96 -12.75
CA TYR A 8 -37.16 -4.48 -14.09
C TYR A 8 -36.31 -5.53 -14.81
N THR A 9 -36.72 -5.87 -16.02
CA THR A 9 -36.00 -6.81 -16.90
C THR A 9 -35.60 -6.16 -18.23
N THR A 10 -35.76 -4.84 -18.32
CA THR A 10 -35.36 -4.01 -19.46
C THR A 10 -34.73 -2.73 -18.92
N HIS A 11 -33.87 -2.12 -19.75
CA HIS A 11 -33.30 -0.81 -19.46
C HIS A 11 -34.40 0.21 -19.14
N GLN A 12 -34.13 1.08 -18.17
CA GLN A 12 -34.97 2.23 -17.85
C GLN A 12 -34.37 3.46 -18.50
N ASP A 13 -35.24 4.33 -19.04
CA ASP A 13 -34.82 5.58 -19.68
C ASP A 13 -33.89 6.41 -18.78
N ASP A 14 -32.97 7.16 -19.40
CA ASP A 14 -32.01 8.01 -18.73
C ASP A 14 -32.67 8.92 -17.69
N ILE A 15 -32.11 8.91 -16.49
CA ILE A 15 -32.64 9.61 -15.33
C ILE A 15 -31.94 10.96 -15.22
N ILE A 16 -32.69 12.04 -15.42
CA ILE A 16 -32.19 13.40 -15.17
C ILE A 16 -32.78 13.91 -13.87
N VAL A 17 -31.92 14.21 -12.89
CA VAL A 17 -32.32 14.84 -11.62
C VAL A 17 -31.59 16.18 -11.49
N SER A 18 -32.22 17.25 -11.97
CA SER A 18 -31.66 18.59 -11.93
C SER A 18 -32.48 19.53 -11.06
N GLY A 19 -31.84 20.33 -10.21
CA GLY A 19 -32.45 21.41 -9.45
C GLY A 19 -32.70 21.10 -7.97
N ILE A 20 -32.53 22.11 -7.13
CA ILE A 20 -32.70 22.01 -5.68
C ILE A 20 -34.11 21.52 -5.33
N GLY A 21 -34.18 20.45 -4.54
CA GLY A 21 -35.43 19.82 -4.09
C GLY A 21 -35.96 18.75 -5.04
N ASN A 22 -35.39 18.58 -6.23
CA ASN A 22 -35.72 17.47 -7.10
C ASN A 22 -35.01 16.20 -6.64
N GLN A 23 -35.78 15.13 -6.50
CA GLN A 23 -35.28 13.85 -6.02
C GLN A 23 -35.89 12.69 -6.80
N THR A 24 -35.05 11.71 -7.12
CA THR A 24 -35.46 10.39 -7.59
C THR A 24 -35.03 9.32 -6.60
N THR A 25 -35.90 8.35 -6.34
CA THR A 25 -35.67 7.30 -5.34
C THR A 25 -36.07 5.93 -5.86
N PHE A 26 -35.17 4.96 -5.69
CA PHE A 26 -35.41 3.53 -5.86
C PHE A 26 -35.26 2.84 -4.50
N THR A 27 -36.28 2.10 -4.06
CA THR A 27 -36.25 1.37 -2.80
C THR A 27 -36.77 -0.04 -2.99
N ASN A 28 -36.01 -1.03 -2.54
CA ASN A 28 -36.37 -2.45 -2.69
C ASN A 28 -36.69 -2.85 -4.13
N CYS A 29 -35.93 -2.30 -5.08
CA CYS A 29 -36.08 -2.61 -6.50
C CYS A 29 -35.14 -3.73 -6.92
N THR A 30 -35.53 -4.50 -7.93
CA THR A 30 -34.68 -5.52 -8.55
C THR A 30 -34.54 -5.24 -10.04
N PHE A 31 -33.32 -5.12 -10.53
CA PHE A 31 -32.97 -5.03 -11.94
C PHE A 31 -32.25 -6.33 -12.30
N SER A 32 -32.78 -7.07 -13.27
CA SER A 32 -32.23 -8.41 -13.56
C SER A 32 -32.20 -8.74 -15.04
N LYS A 33 -31.09 -9.33 -15.49
CA LYS A 33 -30.92 -9.88 -16.85
C LYS A 33 -31.10 -8.83 -17.94
N ILE A 34 -30.52 -7.66 -17.71
CA ILE A 34 -30.63 -6.54 -18.63
C ILE A 34 -29.34 -6.46 -19.42
N ASN A 35 -29.45 -6.75 -20.72
CA ASN A 35 -28.37 -6.66 -21.69
C ASN A 35 -28.66 -5.46 -22.59
N TYR A 36 -27.92 -4.37 -22.40
CA TYR A 36 -28.20 -3.10 -23.06
C TYR A 36 -26.99 -2.64 -23.87
N ASN A 37 -27.22 -2.20 -25.10
CA ASN A 37 -26.18 -1.62 -25.94
C ASN A 37 -26.11 -0.11 -25.69
N GLY A 38 -25.30 0.27 -24.70
CA GLY A 38 -25.16 1.64 -24.19
C GLY A 38 -24.72 1.61 -22.72
N ASP A 39 -24.81 2.77 -22.07
CA ASP A 39 -24.31 2.95 -20.71
C ASP A 39 -25.36 2.65 -19.67
N GLY A 40 -24.95 2.07 -18.53
CA GLY A 40 -25.85 1.79 -17.42
C GLY A 40 -26.95 0.82 -17.83
N ALA A 41 -26.69 -0.48 -17.85
CA ALA A 41 -27.69 -1.41 -18.40
C ALA A 41 -29.05 -1.33 -17.69
N ALA A 42 -29.05 -1.12 -16.37
CA ALA A 42 -30.27 -0.80 -15.65
C ALA A 42 -30.75 0.63 -15.98
N PHE A 43 -29.87 1.63 -15.81
CA PHE A 43 -30.09 3.02 -16.21
C PHE A 43 -28.80 3.84 -16.14
N CYS A 44 -28.78 4.94 -16.88
CA CYS A 44 -27.88 6.09 -16.70
C CYS A 44 -28.56 7.16 -15.83
N ALA A 45 -27.80 7.89 -15.01
CA ALA A 45 -28.30 9.05 -14.28
C ALA A 45 -27.38 10.28 -14.35
N ASP A 46 -27.94 11.41 -14.76
CA ASP A 46 -27.33 12.75 -14.69
C ASP A 46 -27.96 13.51 -13.52
N ILE A 47 -27.12 13.88 -12.53
CA ILE A 47 -27.53 14.52 -11.29
C ILE A 47 -26.81 15.84 -11.17
N SER A 48 -27.57 16.93 -11.20
CA SER A 48 -27.02 18.29 -11.33
C SER A 48 -27.80 19.33 -10.55
N SER A 49 -27.20 20.49 -10.33
CA SER A 49 -27.83 21.69 -9.74
C SER A 49 -28.54 21.40 -8.40
N GLY A 50 -27.90 20.62 -7.52
CA GLY A 50 -28.48 20.23 -6.22
C GLY A 50 -29.53 19.11 -6.25
N GLY A 51 -29.74 18.47 -7.40
CA GLY A 51 -30.62 17.32 -7.55
C GLY A 51 -30.13 16.08 -6.77
N LYS A 52 -31.06 15.16 -6.44
CA LYS A 52 -30.76 14.01 -5.57
C LYS A 52 -31.21 12.66 -6.13
N LEU A 53 -30.31 11.69 -6.20
CA LEU A 53 -30.64 10.28 -6.44
C LEU A 53 -30.43 9.45 -5.18
N LEU A 54 -31.43 8.66 -4.81
CA LEU A 54 -31.34 7.71 -3.71
C LEU A 54 -31.67 6.29 -4.18
N ILE A 55 -30.76 5.35 -3.97
CA ILE A 55 -30.96 3.93 -4.22
C ILE A 55 -30.75 3.19 -2.91
N LYS A 56 -31.75 2.40 -2.51
CA LYS A 56 -31.73 1.70 -1.23
C LYS A 56 -32.29 0.29 -1.34
N ASP A 57 -31.69 -0.64 -0.61
CA ASP A 57 -32.18 -2.02 -0.44
C ASP A 57 -32.42 -2.73 -1.79
N SER A 58 -31.67 -2.38 -2.83
CA SER A 58 -31.95 -2.77 -4.22
C SER A 58 -30.94 -3.78 -4.76
N LYS A 59 -31.34 -4.53 -5.79
CA LYS A 59 -30.55 -5.62 -6.38
C LYS A 59 -30.37 -5.41 -7.87
N PHE A 60 -29.14 -5.60 -8.34
CA PHE A 60 -28.75 -5.57 -9.74
C PHE A 60 -28.08 -6.91 -10.06
N ILE A 61 -28.69 -7.70 -10.94
CA ILE A 61 -28.32 -9.10 -11.18
C ILE A 61 -28.18 -9.33 -12.68
N GLU A 62 -27.02 -9.78 -13.14
CA GLU A 62 -26.78 -10.03 -14.57
C GLU A 62 -27.11 -8.78 -15.43
N CYS A 63 -26.75 -7.58 -14.95
CA CYS A 63 -26.87 -6.34 -15.72
C CYS A 63 -25.59 -6.11 -16.52
N LYS A 64 -25.70 -6.04 -17.85
CA LYS A 64 -24.57 -5.98 -18.76
C LYS A 64 -24.73 -4.82 -19.73
N ALA A 65 -23.81 -3.86 -19.63
CA ALA A 65 -23.61 -2.84 -20.64
C ALA A 65 -22.72 -3.45 -21.73
N ILE A 66 -23.20 -3.49 -22.98
CA ILE A 66 -22.56 -4.19 -24.09
C ILE A 66 -22.17 -3.16 -25.14
N GLY A 67 -20.93 -3.20 -25.62
CA GLY A 67 -20.43 -2.27 -26.63
C GLY A 67 -18.98 -1.89 -26.38
N ASP A 68 -18.31 -1.39 -27.43
CA ASP A 68 -16.87 -1.11 -27.42
C ASP A 68 -16.47 -0.02 -26.39
N GLU A 69 -17.39 0.84 -25.99
CA GLU A 69 -17.18 1.88 -24.96
C GLU A 69 -18.14 1.74 -23.77
N SER A 70 -18.75 0.56 -23.56
CA SER A 70 -19.80 0.35 -22.55
C SER A 70 -19.39 0.74 -21.12
N ILE A 71 -20.15 1.65 -20.51
CA ILE A 71 -19.84 2.20 -19.19
C ILE A 71 -20.91 1.76 -18.17
N GLY A 72 -20.50 1.29 -16.98
CA GLY A 72 -21.38 0.98 -15.85
C GLY A 72 -22.31 -0.21 -16.10
N GLY A 73 -21.90 -1.42 -15.69
CA GLY A 73 -22.63 -2.62 -16.11
C GLY A 73 -24.07 -2.68 -15.61
N ALA A 74 -24.34 -2.18 -14.40
CA ALA A 74 -25.70 -1.88 -13.96
C ALA A 74 -26.03 -0.39 -14.04
N ILE A 75 -25.18 0.45 -13.47
CA ILE A 75 -25.46 1.88 -13.30
C ILE A 75 -24.32 2.71 -13.83
N TYR A 76 -24.64 3.74 -14.60
CA TYR A 76 -23.75 4.84 -14.91
C TYR A 76 -24.23 6.11 -14.21
N LEU A 77 -23.37 6.75 -13.42
CA LEU A 77 -23.66 7.98 -12.68
C LEU A 77 -22.76 9.13 -13.14
N TYR A 78 -23.39 10.24 -13.50
CA TYR A 78 -22.73 11.51 -13.77
C TYR A 78 -23.24 12.56 -12.79
N ILE A 79 -22.36 13.06 -11.92
CA ILE A 79 -22.71 13.97 -10.81
C ILE A 79 -21.89 15.25 -10.97
N ASN A 80 -22.56 16.39 -11.13
CA ASN A 80 -21.94 17.70 -11.30
C ASN A 80 -22.74 18.80 -10.58
N ASN A 81 -22.21 20.03 -10.52
CA ASN A 81 -22.96 21.21 -10.06
C ASN A 81 -23.77 20.99 -8.77
N GLU A 82 -23.14 20.53 -7.70
CA GLU A 82 -23.79 20.25 -6.39
C GLU A 82 -24.76 19.05 -6.38
N GLY A 83 -24.78 18.23 -7.44
CA GLY A 83 -25.56 16.99 -7.50
C GLY A 83 -25.18 15.99 -6.41
N GLN A 84 -26.15 15.19 -5.95
CA GLN A 84 -25.94 14.24 -4.85
C GLN A 84 -26.55 12.87 -5.17
N ALA A 85 -25.76 11.81 -5.00
CA ALA A 85 -26.23 10.43 -5.09
C ALA A 85 -25.91 9.65 -3.81
N SER A 86 -26.83 8.81 -3.37
CA SER A 86 -26.61 7.87 -2.28
C SER A 86 -27.10 6.47 -2.68
N ILE A 87 -26.23 5.47 -2.55
CA ILE A 87 -26.55 4.06 -2.79
C ILE A 87 -26.24 3.29 -1.51
N SER A 88 -27.25 2.64 -0.95
CA SER A 88 -27.11 1.91 0.32
C SER A 88 -27.76 0.54 0.33
N ASN A 89 -27.20 -0.38 1.12
CA ASN A 89 -27.73 -1.73 1.37
C ASN A 89 -28.10 -2.49 0.09
N SER A 90 -27.31 -2.30 -0.97
CA SER A 90 -27.66 -2.79 -2.31
C SER A 90 -26.59 -3.74 -2.84
N SER A 91 -26.98 -4.64 -3.74
CA SER A 91 -26.09 -5.67 -4.29
C SER A 91 -26.02 -5.63 -5.81
N PHE A 92 -24.82 -5.85 -6.34
CA PHE A 92 -24.49 -5.97 -7.75
C PHE A 92 -23.87 -7.36 -7.96
N ASN A 93 -24.51 -8.21 -8.76
CA ASN A 93 -24.10 -9.59 -8.92
C ASN A 93 -24.03 -9.94 -10.41
N GLN A 94 -22.88 -10.45 -10.86
CA GLN A 94 -22.65 -10.84 -12.26
C GLN A 94 -22.89 -9.70 -13.26
N CYS A 95 -22.60 -8.47 -12.85
CA CYS A 95 -22.71 -7.30 -13.72
C CYS A 95 -21.43 -7.12 -14.54
N GLU A 96 -21.56 -6.61 -15.76
CA GLU A 96 -20.45 -6.54 -16.74
C GLU A 96 -20.48 -5.25 -17.56
N ALA A 97 -19.33 -4.61 -17.75
CA ALA A 97 -19.12 -3.45 -18.62
C ALA A 97 -17.64 -3.32 -19.00
N ARG A 98 -17.28 -2.37 -19.87
CA ARG A 98 -15.87 -2.00 -20.07
C ARG A 98 -15.29 -1.26 -18.86
N TYR A 99 -16.05 -0.31 -18.30
CA TYR A 99 -15.65 0.46 -17.11
C TYR A 99 -16.68 0.28 -16.01
N GLY A 100 -16.29 -0.26 -14.85
CA GLY A 100 -17.18 -0.40 -13.70
C GLY A 100 -18.22 -1.51 -13.90
N GLY A 101 -17.85 -2.76 -13.61
CA GLY A 101 -18.71 -3.91 -13.93
C GLY A 101 -20.07 -3.84 -13.24
N GLY A 102 -20.16 -3.35 -12.01
CA GLY A 102 -21.42 -3.01 -11.35
C GLY A 102 -21.81 -1.55 -11.59
N ILE A 103 -20.96 -0.62 -11.17
CA ILE A 103 -21.25 0.82 -11.23
C ILE A 103 -20.06 1.55 -11.85
N ASN A 104 -20.35 2.54 -12.67
CA ASN A 104 -19.41 3.56 -13.09
C ASN A 104 -19.86 4.96 -12.62
N THR A 105 -18.93 5.78 -12.15
CA THR A 105 -19.25 7.12 -11.62
C THR A 105 -18.24 8.19 -12.04
N TYR A 106 -18.75 9.36 -12.42
CA TYR A 106 -17.99 10.61 -12.53
C TYR A 106 -18.54 11.65 -11.57
N LEU A 107 -17.68 12.17 -10.69
CA LEU A 107 -17.98 13.28 -9.81
C LEU A 107 -17.16 14.48 -10.27
N LEU A 108 -17.83 15.58 -10.62
CA LEU A 108 -17.21 16.81 -11.11
C LEU A 108 -17.56 17.97 -10.19
N ASP A 109 -16.61 18.87 -9.93
CA ASP A 109 -16.76 20.08 -9.11
C ASP A 109 -16.82 19.83 -7.58
N GLU A 110 -16.36 20.80 -6.78
CA GLU A 110 -16.14 20.72 -5.32
C GLU A 110 -17.33 20.25 -4.46
N ASN A 111 -18.56 20.28 -5.01
CA ASN A 111 -19.79 20.00 -4.28
C ASN A 111 -20.58 18.79 -4.79
N SER A 112 -20.06 18.05 -5.76
CA SER A 112 -20.70 16.82 -6.22
C SER A 112 -20.43 15.68 -5.26
N ILE A 113 -21.49 15.05 -4.75
CA ILE A 113 -21.37 14.09 -3.64
C ILE A 113 -21.89 12.71 -4.08
N LEU A 114 -21.09 11.67 -3.84
CA LEU A 114 -21.51 10.28 -3.91
C LEU A 114 -21.26 9.58 -2.57
N GLU A 115 -22.32 9.02 -2.01
CA GLU A 115 -22.26 8.17 -0.82
C GLU A 115 -22.60 6.73 -1.18
N LEU A 116 -21.67 5.81 -0.93
CA LEU A 116 -21.85 4.37 -1.09
C LEU A 116 -21.78 3.71 0.29
N ALA A 117 -22.81 2.97 0.69
CA ALA A 117 -22.88 2.40 2.03
C ALA A 117 -23.38 0.95 2.05
N SER A 118 -22.63 0.05 2.70
CA SER A 118 -23.01 -1.35 2.88
C SER A 118 -23.39 -2.04 1.54
N LEU A 119 -22.49 -1.96 0.56
CA LEU A 119 -22.72 -2.51 -0.77
C LEU A 119 -22.08 -3.88 -0.96
N ARG A 120 -22.63 -4.69 -1.86
CA ARG A 120 -22.05 -5.99 -2.20
C ARG A 120 -21.88 -6.13 -3.71
N PHE A 121 -20.64 -6.21 -4.17
CA PHE A 121 -20.25 -6.50 -5.55
C PHE A 121 -19.76 -7.94 -5.62
N GLU A 122 -20.42 -8.77 -6.42
CA GLU A 122 -20.14 -10.21 -6.51
C GLU A 122 -20.00 -10.66 -7.95
N ASN A 123 -18.87 -11.29 -8.27
CA ASN A 123 -18.62 -11.87 -9.60
C ASN A 123 -18.83 -10.85 -10.74
N CYS A 124 -18.64 -9.56 -10.46
CA CYS A 124 -18.71 -8.51 -11.48
C CYS A 124 -17.39 -8.46 -12.26
N SER A 125 -17.47 -8.10 -13.54
CA SER A 125 -16.28 -8.06 -14.42
C SER A 125 -16.22 -6.81 -15.29
N ALA A 126 -15.01 -6.28 -15.48
CA ALA A 126 -14.79 -5.17 -16.40
C ALA A 126 -13.39 -5.12 -17.02
N GLU A 127 -13.15 -4.18 -17.94
CA GLU A 127 -11.78 -3.84 -18.35
C GLU A 127 -11.07 -3.09 -17.21
N TYR A 128 -11.76 -2.11 -16.62
CA TYR A 128 -11.28 -1.34 -15.45
C TYR A 128 -12.36 -1.33 -14.37
N GLY A 129 -12.00 -1.63 -13.12
CA GLY A 129 -12.95 -1.59 -12.00
C GLY A 129 -13.98 -2.72 -12.07
N GLY A 130 -13.58 -3.96 -11.75
CA GLY A 130 -14.44 -5.13 -11.94
C GLY A 130 -15.80 -5.02 -11.23
N GLY A 131 -15.84 -4.42 -10.03
CA GLY A 131 -17.07 -4.05 -9.35
C GLY A 131 -17.45 -2.58 -9.54
N LEU A 132 -16.53 -1.67 -9.25
CA LEU A 132 -16.75 -0.22 -9.27
C LEU A 132 -15.64 0.48 -10.07
N TYR A 133 -16.00 1.51 -10.82
CA TYR A 133 -15.07 2.46 -11.43
C TYR A 133 -15.49 3.87 -11.08
N SER A 134 -14.57 4.68 -10.56
CA SER A 134 -14.85 6.06 -10.17
C SER A 134 -13.75 7.03 -10.58
N ILE A 135 -14.17 8.15 -11.19
CA ILE A 135 -13.35 9.35 -11.36
C ILE A 135 -13.93 10.44 -10.45
N VAL A 136 -13.08 11.03 -9.61
CA VAL A 136 -13.44 12.09 -8.67
C VAL A 136 -12.61 13.33 -8.99
N SER A 137 -13.20 14.26 -9.75
CA SER A 137 -12.60 15.55 -10.10
C SER A 137 -13.23 16.65 -9.24
N GLU A 138 -12.51 17.15 -8.24
CA GLU A 138 -12.95 18.10 -7.20
C GLU A 138 -14.09 17.60 -6.28
N GLY A 139 -14.89 16.61 -6.70
CA GLY A 139 -16.03 16.11 -5.94
C GLY A 139 -15.70 15.29 -4.68
N HIS A 140 -16.75 14.80 -4.02
CA HIS A 140 -16.66 14.01 -2.78
C HIS A 140 -17.22 12.60 -2.94
N LEU A 141 -16.37 11.59 -2.80
CA LEU A 141 -16.78 10.18 -2.72
C LEU A 141 -16.59 9.66 -1.29
N SER A 142 -17.64 9.10 -0.70
CA SER A 142 -17.54 8.37 0.56
C SER A 142 -18.01 6.92 0.41
N ILE A 143 -17.21 5.98 0.90
CA ILE A 143 -17.56 4.55 0.97
C ILE A 143 -17.54 4.12 2.44
N THR A 144 -18.67 3.61 2.93
CA THR A 144 -18.90 3.32 4.34
C THR A 144 -19.66 2.00 4.56
N GLY A 145 -19.74 1.56 5.81
CA GLY A 145 -20.42 0.32 6.20
C GLY A 145 -19.75 -0.93 5.63
N LEU A 146 -20.34 -2.10 5.89
CA LEU A 146 -19.83 -3.40 5.43
C LEU A 146 -19.95 -3.51 3.90
N THR A 147 -18.96 -2.99 3.19
CA THR A 147 -18.90 -3.02 1.73
C THR A 147 -17.97 -4.15 1.27
N LEU A 148 -18.48 -5.03 0.41
CA LEU A 148 -17.78 -6.23 -0.05
C LEU A 148 -17.59 -6.20 -1.57
N PHE A 149 -16.35 -6.43 -2.00
CA PHE A 149 -15.99 -6.81 -3.37
C PHE A 149 -15.52 -8.26 -3.34
N GLN A 150 -16.28 -9.17 -3.95
CA GLN A 150 -16.00 -10.60 -3.93
C GLN A 150 -15.96 -11.17 -5.35
N ASN A 151 -14.87 -11.85 -5.69
CA ASN A 151 -14.66 -12.47 -7.01
C ASN A 151 -14.79 -11.46 -8.18
N CYS A 152 -14.56 -10.18 -7.93
CA CYS A 152 -14.60 -9.16 -8.98
C CYS A 152 -13.33 -9.24 -9.82
N VAL A 153 -13.47 -9.14 -11.14
CA VAL A 153 -12.37 -9.32 -12.09
C VAL A 153 -12.24 -8.11 -13.01
N SER A 154 -11.03 -7.58 -13.11
CA SER A 154 -10.60 -6.67 -14.16
C SER A 154 -9.56 -7.36 -15.02
N ASN A 155 -9.61 -7.18 -16.35
CA ASN A 155 -8.53 -7.65 -17.24
C ASN A 155 -7.37 -6.62 -17.37
N GLN A 156 -7.55 -5.38 -16.89
CA GLN A 156 -6.50 -4.36 -16.74
C GLN A 156 -6.36 -3.98 -15.26
N ASN A 157 -7.03 -2.93 -14.79
CA ASN A 157 -6.75 -2.35 -13.48
C ASN A 157 -7.96 -2.33 -12.54
N GLY A 158 -7.72 -2.51 -11.25
CA GLY A 158 -8.75 -2.37 -10.22
C GLY A 158 -9.74 -3.53 -10.24
N GLY A 159 -9.30 -4.72 -9.81
CA GLY A 159 -10.13 -5.92 -9.91
C GLY A 159 -11.46 -5.82 -9.15
N GLY A 160 -11.44 -5.29 -7.93
CA GLY A 160 -12.64 -4.86 -7.22
C GLY A 160 -13.06 -3.45 -7.61
N PHE A 161 -12.14 -2.50 -7.46
CA PHE A 161 -12.41 -1.08 -7.64
C PHE A 161 -11.24 -0.40 -8.37
N TYR A 162 -11.56 0.46 -9.33
CA TYR A 162 -10.65 1.44 -9.92
C TYR A 162 -11.06 2.84 -9.47
N LEU A 163 -10.13 3.60 -8.90
CA LEU A 163 -10.37 4.95 -8.43
C LEU A 163 -9.31 5.92 -8.97
N GLN A 164 -9.76 6.98 -9.63
CA GLN A 164 -8.93 8.12 -10.05
C GLN A 164 -9.41 9.40 -9.39
N ILE A 165 -8.48 10.21 -8.87
CA ILE A 165 -8.75 11.42 -8.11
C ILE A 165 -7.98 12.60 -8.72
N GLN A 166 -8.70 13.69 -8.99
CA GLN A 166 -8.22 14.94 -9.57
C GLN A 166 -8.72 16.13 -8.73
N GLY A 167 -7.97 16.53 -7.69
CA GLY A 167 -8.36 17.63 -6.77
C GLY A 167 -9.52 17.35 -5.81
N GLY A 168 -10.19 16.19 -5.90
CA GLY A 168 -11.36 15.84 -5.09
C GLY A 168 -11.07 15.09 -3.78
N ASN A 169 -12.10 14.93 -2.96
CA ASN A 169 -12.03 14.31 -1.63
C ASN A 169 -12.60 12.88 -1.65
N VAL A 170 -11.77 11.88 -1.34
CA VAL A 170 -12.23 10.49 -1.18
C VAL A 170 -12.04 9.99 0.24
N ASN A 171 -13.14 9.52 0.84
CA ASN A 171 -13.18 9.08 2.22
C ASN A 171 -13.70 7.65 2.37
N PHE A 172 -12.82 6.73 2.72
CA PHE A 172 -13.16 5.38 3.15
C PHE A 172 -13.27 5.33 4.68
N SER A 173 -14.27 6.02 5.23
CA SER A 173 -14.53 6.06 6.67
C SER A 173 -15.59 5.02 7.02
N SER A 174 -15.14 3.81 7.36
CA SER A 174 -16.06 2.78 7.80
C SER A 174 -15.88 2.47 9.28
N THR A 175 -16.99 2.46 10.02
CA THR A 175 -17.05 1.85 11.36
C THR A 175 -17.05 0.32 11.30
N ASP A 176 -17.37 -0.23 10.12
CA ASP A 176 -17.33 -1.66 9.78
C ASP A 176 -16.20 -1.94 8.76
N GLN A 177 -16.00 -3.19 8.33
CA GLN A 177 -14.90 -3.55 7.43
C GLN A 177 -15.26 -3.37 5.94
N ILE A 178 -14.37 -2.80 5.12
CA ILE A 178 -14.43 -2.97 3.65
C ILE A 178 -13.58 -4.19 3.30
N LEU A 179 -14.18 -5.13 2.55
CA LEU A 179 -13.56 -6.42 2.24
C LEU A 179 -13.35 -6.55 0.73
N PHE A 180 -12.11 -6.83 0.34
CA PHE A 180 -11.74 -7.28 -1.01
C PHE A 180 -11.30 -8.73 -0.92
N ASP A 181 -12.12 -9.63 -1.47
CA ASP A 181 -11.90 -11.07 -1.39
C ASP A 181 -11.87 -11.69 -2.79
N ASN A 182 -10.75 -12.35 -3.09
CA ASN A 182 -10.53 -13.05 -4.37
C ASN A 182 -10.78 -12.17 -5.61
N CYS A 183 -10.50 -10.86 -5.49
CA CYS A 183 -10.54 -9.95 -6.63
C CYS A 183 -9.26 -10.07 -7.47
N GLN A 184 -9.39 -9.88 -8.78
CA GLN A 184 -8.28 -10.10 -9.74
C GLN A 184 -8.16 -8.92 -10.71
N GLY A 185 -6.94 -8.50 -10.96
CA GLY A 185 -6.58 -7.44 -11.90
C GLY A 185 -5.12 -7.60 -12.31
N LYS A 186 -4.68 -6.93 -13.38
CA LYS A 186 -3.26 -6.83 -13.75
C LYS A 186 -2.50 -5.89 -12.81
N HIS A 187 -3.16 -4.81 -12.38
CA HIS A 187 -2.68 -3.88 -11.35
C HIS A 187 -3.81 -3.58 -10.35
N GLY A 188 -3.52 -3.67 -9.04
CA GLY A 188 -4.53 -3.43 -8.00
C GLY A 188 -5.70 -4.41 -8.07
N GLY A 189 -5.44 -5.71 -7.86
CA GLY A 189 -6.45 -6.76 -7.89
C GLY A 189 -7.62 -6.50 -6.94
N GLY A 190 -7.37 -5.91 -5.77
CA GLY A 190 -8.42 -5.34 -4.91
C GLY A 190 -8.82 -3.94 -5.37
N LEU A 191 -7.94 -2.96 -5.11
CA LEU A 191 -8.12 -1.56 -5.48
C LEU A 191 -6.90 -1.07 -6.27
N LEU A 192 -7.16 -0.34 -7.36
CA LEU A 192 -6.18 0.59 -7.92
C LEU A 192 -6.58 2.03 -7.54
N VAL A 193 -5.60 2.83 -7.12
CA VAL A 193 -5.77 4.27 -6.86
C VAL A 193 -4.75 5.06 -7.66
N ILE A 194 -5.25 6.01 -8.44
CA ILE A 194 -4.46 7.01 -9.17
C ILE A 194 -4.86 8.39 -8.63
N ALA A 195 -3.88 9.15 -8.16
CA ALA A 195 -4.10 10.48 -7.60
C ALA A 195 -3.23 11.49 -8.36
N GLU A 196 -3.88 12.43 -9.04
CA GLU A 196 -3.28 13.47 -9.89
C GLU A 196 -3.79 14.83 -9.40
N ASP A 197 -2.96 15.84 -9.11
CA ASP A 197 -3.44 17.21 -8.85
C ASP A 197 -2.52 18.26 -9.51
N ASP A 198 -3.13 19.32 -10.04
CA ASP A 198 -2.47 20.44 -10.73
C ASP A 198 -2.30 21.69 -9.82
N ASN A 199 -2.87 21.77 -8.60
CA ASN A 199 -2.98 23.06 -7.89
C ASN A 199 -2.65 23.06 -6.38
N THR A 200 -1.37 22.90 -6.04
CA THR A 200 -0.87 22.71 -4.65
C THR A 200 -0.53 23.96 -3.83
N LEU A 201 -0.56 25.17 -4.41
CA LEU A 201 -0.12 26.37 -3.67
C LEU A 201 -1.14 26.85 -2.62
N ALA A 202 -2.43 26.86 -2.95
CA ALA A 202 -3.50 27.34 -2.06
C ALA A 202 -3.77 26.37 -0.89
N THR A 203 -3.62 25.07 -1.15
CA THR A 203 -3.75 24.00 -0.14
C THR A 203 -2.64 24.07 0.90
N GLY A 204 -1.40 24.40 0.48
CA GLY A 204 -0.27 24.64 1.41
C GLY A 204 -0.51 25.82 2.36
N GLU A 205 -1.08 26.93 1.87
CA GLU A 205 -1.42 28.10 2.69
C GLU A 205 -2.54 27.83 3.72
N ALA A 206 -3.47 26.94 3.39
CA ALA A 206 -4.55 26.52 4.30
C ALA A 206 -4.04 25.61 5.43
N ILE A 207 -3.04 24.78 5.16
CA ILE A 207 -2.42 23.86 6.15
C ILE A 207 -1.61 24.62 7.21
N GLU A 208 -0.90 25.68 6.82
CA GLU A 208 -0.08 26.50 7.73
C GLU A 208 -0.93 27.24 8.79
N SER A 209 -2.20 27.54 8.49
CA SER A 209 -3.02 28.44 9.31
C SER A 209 -4.04 27.75 10.25
N GLY A 210 -4.28 26.43 10.14
CA GLY A 210 -5.54 25.82 10.63
C GLY A 210 -5.54 24.82 11.78
N ASN A 211 -4.53 23.95 11.97
CA ASN A 211 -4.52 22.89 13.00
C ASN A 211 -5.86 22.17 13.28
N LEU A 212 -6.56 21.72 12.23
CA LEU A 212 -7.53 20.60 12.16
C LEU A 212 -8.01 20.54 10.70
N ILE A 213 -8.39 19.36 10.19
CA ILE A 213 -9.18 19.08 8.96
C ILE A 213 -8.46 18.15 7.96
N THR A 214 -9.21 17.16 7.48
CA THR A 214 -8.97 16.33 6.29
C THR A 214 -8.46 17.19 5.14
N VAL A 215 -7.28 16.86 4.62
CA VAL A 215 -6.61 17.66 3.59
C VAL A 215 -7.27 17.43 2.23
N ASN A 216 -7.59 18.52 1.54
CA ASN A 216 -7.90 18.51 0.11
C ASN A 216 -6.63 18.00 -0.62
N GLY A 217 -6.71 16.85 -1.29
CA GLY A 217 -5.54 16.12 -1.83
C GLY A 217 -5.06 14.93 -0.98
N THR A 218 -5.69 14.61 0.15
CA THR A 218 -5.35 13.42 0.93
C THR A 218 -6.36 12.29 0.75
N ILE A 219 -5.84 11.08 0.56
CA ILE A 219 -6.63 9.86 0.48
C ILE A 219 -6.43 9.04 1.75
N ASN A 220 -7.42 9.09 2.63
CA ASN A 220 -7.53 8.14 3.74
C ASN A 220 -8.11 6.84 3.20
N LEU A 221 -7.25 6.01 2.60
CA LEU A 221 -7.73 4.83 1.89
C LEU A 221 -8.29 3.78 2.83
N TYR A 222 -7.70 3.53 4.01
CA TYR A 222 -8.08 2.33 4.76
C TYR A 222 -7.95 2.46 6.26
N TYR A 223 -9.07 2.26 6.95
CA TYR A 223 -9.15 1.90 8.37
C TYR A 223 -9.85 0.54 8.50
N ASN A 224 -9.30 -0.40 9.26
CA ASN A 224 -9.95 -1.65 9.64
C ASN A 224 -10.35 -2.57 8.46
N ASN A 225 -9.52 -2.65 7.42
CA ASN A 225 -9.80 -3.42 6.20
C ASN A 225 -9.05 -4.75 6.17
N THR A 226 -9.63 -5.74 5.49
CA THR A 226 -8.95 -7.01 5.18
C THR A 226 -8.87 -7.19 3.67
N PHE A 227 -7.65 -7.39 3.18
CA PHE A 227 -7.36 -7.83 1.82
C PHE A 227 -6.92 -9.29 1.90
N SER A 228 -7.70 -10.19 1.34
CA SER A 228 -7.42 -11.63 1.43
C SER A 228 -7.46 -12.31 0.07
N ASN A 229 -6.52 -13.23 -0.14
CA ASN A 229 -6.49 -14.11 -1.31
C ASN A 229 -6.39 -13.36 -2.65
N ILE A 230 -5.64 -12.26 -2.69
CA ILE A 230 -5.50 -11.44 -3.90
C ILE A 230 -4.28 -11.91 -4.70
N GLN A 231 -4.48 -12.21 -5.97
CA GLN A 231 -3.44 -12.67 -6.89
C GLN A 231 -3.61 -11.97 -8.24
N LEU A 232 -2.49 -11.68 -8.90
CA LEU A 232 -2.52 -11.11 -10.26
C LEU A 232 -2.70 -12.23 -11.29
N SER A 233 -3.46 -11.94 -12.35
CA SER A 233 -3.66 -12.86 -13.48
C SER A 233 -2.42 -13.00 -14.36
N GLU A 234 -1.54 -11.99 -14.35
CA GLU A 234 -0.29 -11.91 -15.12
C GLU A 234 0.81 -11.21 -14.30
N ALA A 235 1.96 -10.93 -14.92
CA ALA A 235 3.05 -10.23 -14.27
C ALA A 235 2.64 -8.80 -13.85
N GLY A 236 2.71 -8.47 -12.56
CA GLY A 236 2.49 -7.10 -12.07
C GLY A 236 2.91 -6.87 -10.62
N ASN A 237 2.60 -5.66 -10.13
CA ASN A 237 3.02 -5.12 -8.84
C ASN A 237 1.82 -4.79 -7.95
N GLY A 238 1.98 -4.92 -6.62
CA GLY A 238 1.01 -4.44 -5.64
C GLY A 238 -0.36 -5.09 -5.79
N THR A 239 -0.50 -6.37 -5.39
CA THR A 239 -1.72 -7.12 -5.71
C THR A 239 -2.95 -6.59 -4.99
N ALA A 240 -2.81 -6.21 -3.73
CA ALA A 240 -3.90 -5.60 -2.97
C ALA A 240 -4.04 -4.13 -3.33
N ILE A 241 -2.91 -3.40 -3.27
CA ILE A 241 -2.84 -1.97 -3.52
C ILE A 241 -1.61 -1.70 -4.40
N ASN A 242 -1.84 -1.00 -5.50
CA ASN A 242 -0.80 -0.40 -6.30
C ASN A 242 -1.07 1.10 -6.34
N ALA A 243 -0.15 1.90 -5.79
CA ALA A 243 -0.33 3.34 -5.69
C ALA A 243 0.89 4.09 -6.25
N ASP A 244 0.63 4.97 -7.21
CA ASP A 244 1.56 5.98 -7.70
C ASP A 244 1.10 7.33 -7.15
N LEU A 245 1.85 7.90 -6.19
CA LEU A 245 1.51 9.15 -5.54
C LEU A 245 2.23 10.29 -6.26
N GLN A 246 1.45 11.24 -6.77
CA GLN A 246 1.91 12.43 -7.47
C GLN A 246 1.32 13.70 -6.83
N THR A 247 1.93 14.86 -7.11
CA THR A 247 1.61 16.22 -6.64
C THR A 247 0.42 16.36 -5.67
N GLY A 248 0.67 16.61 -4.38
CA GLY A 248 -0.34 16.84 -3.33
C GLY A 248 -0.94 15.58 -2.70
N SER A 249 -0.63 14.39 -3.21
CA SER A 249 -1.11 13.10 -2.70
C SER A 249 -0.53 12.69 -1.34
N GLN A 250 -1.42 12.43 -0.38
CA GLN A 250 -1.09 11.68 0.83
C GLN A 250 -1.87 10.36 0.88
N LEU A 251 -1.19 9.26 1.19
CA LEU A 251 -1.80 7.95 1.42
C LEU A 251 -1.72 7.55 2.90
N LEU A 252 -2.86 7.29 3.52
CA LEU A 252 -2.94 6.71 4.88
C LEU A 252 -3.58 5.32 4.87
N ILE A 253 -2.84 4.32 5.37
CA ILE A 253 -3.32 2.96 5.65
C ILE A 253 -3.17 2.72 7.14
N LYS A 254 -4.25 2.33 7.81
CA LYS A 254 -4.24 2.11 9.25
C LYS A 254 -5.12 0.93 9.66
N ASP A 255 -4.71 0.26 10.73
CA ASP A 255 -5.47 -0.82 11.37
C ASP A 255 -5.91 -1.92 10.37
N SER A 256 -5.09 -2.24 9.36
CA SER A 256 -5.49 -3.07 8.20
C SER A 256 -4.72 -4.39 8.12
N GLN A 257 -5.31 -5.41 7.50
CA GLN A 257 -4.74 -6.74 7.34
C GLN A 257 -4.61 -7.13 5.86
N PHE A 258 -3.44 -7.62 5.48
CA PHE A 258 -3.12 -8.16 4.16
C PHE A 258 -2.75 -9.63 4.31
N ILE A 259 -3.55 -10.52 3.76
CA ILE A 259 -3.43 -11.96 3.98
C ILE A 259 -3.34 -12.66 2.62
N GLN A 260 -2.25 -13.39 2.39
CA GLN A 260 -2.08 -14.19 1.17
C GLN A 260 -2.19 -13.36 -0.13
N CYS A 261 -1.72 -12.11 -0.10
CA CYS A 261 -1.57 -11.25 -1.26
C CYS A 261 -0.29 -11.64 -2.03
N LYS A 262 -0.41 -12.18 -3.24
CA LYS A 262 0.73 -12.80 -3.97
C LYS A 262 0.97 -12.15 -5.31
N GLY A 263 1.95 -11.25 -5.34
CA GLY A 263 2.45 -10.58 -6.53
C GLY A 263 3.54 -11.38 -7.21
N SER A 264 3.73 -11.14 -8.50
CA SER A 264 4.72 -11.85 -9.31
C SER A 264 6.05 -11.10 -9.46
N SER A 265 6.07 -9.80 -9.14
CA SER A 265 7.23 -8.91 -9.30
C SER A 265 7.52 -8.17 -8.00
N ASP A 266 7.02 -6.94 -7.83
CA ASP A 266 7.33 -6.09 -6.68
C ASP A 266 6.09 -5.80 -5.84
N GLY A 267 6.20 -5.89 -4.52
CA GLY A 267 5.12 -5.55 -3.59
C GLY A 267 4.00 -6.59 -3.60
N GLY A 268 4.15 -7.67 -2.84
CA GLY A 268 3.18 -8.77 -2.87
C GLY A 268 1.80 -8.33 -2.39
N ALA A 269 1.73 -7.52 -1.35
CA ALA A 269 0.49 -6.81 -0.99
C ALA A 269 0.46 -5.40 -1.58
N ILE A 270 1.49 -4.59 -1.30
CA ILE A 270 1.49 -3.17 -1.63
C ILE A 270 2.71 -2.81 -2.46
N TYR A 271 2.47 -2.10 -3.56
CA TYR A 271 3.49 -1.38 -4.30
C TYR A 271 3.25 0.12 -4.17
N LEU A 272 4.29 0.86 -3.77
CA LEU A 272 4.26 2.31 -3.65
C LEU A 272 5.35 2.96 -4.52
N ASN A 273 4.96 3.95 -5.30
CA ASN A 273 5.87 4.94 -5.87
C ASN A 273 5.55 6.30 -5.25
N ILE A 274 6.50 6.86 -4.49
CA ILE A 274 6.34 8.13 -3.77
C ILE A 274 7.37 9.09 -4.33
N ASN A 275 6.90 10.08 -5.08
CA ASN A 275 7.73 11.09 -5.74
C ASN A 275 7.21 12.50 -5.41
N ASN A 276 7.90 13.53 -5.90
CA ASN A 276 7.38 14.91 -5.91
C ASN A 276 6.87 15.49 -4.58
N GLU A 277 7.54 15.17 -3.47
CA GLU A 277 7.22 15.63 -2.11
C GLU A 277 6.04 14.90 -1.43
N GLU A 278 5.55 13.80 -2.03
CA GLU A 278 4.41 13.04 -1.53
C GLU A 278 4.69 12.16 -0.32
N GLN A 279 3.62 11.77 0.38
CA GLN A 279 3.72 11.05 1.66
C GLN A 279 2.81 9.84 1.74
N ALA A 280 3.33 8.72 2.23
CA ALA A 280 2.54 7.57 2.63
C ALA A 280 2.80 7.18 4.09
N THR A 281 1.75 6.81 4.81
CA THR A 281 1.83 6.30 6.19
C THR A 281 1.06 4.98 6.27
N ILE A 282 1.71 3.96 6.80
CA ILE A 282 1.11 2.66 7.09
C ILE A 282 1.30 2.38 8.58
N SER A 283 0.21 2.27 9.33
CA SER A 283 0.26 2.10 10.78
C SER A 283 -0.64 0.98 11.31
N ASN A 284 -0.23 0.35 12.41
CA ASN A 284 -1.01 -0.67 13.13
C ASN A 284 -1.56 -1.79 12.22
N SER A 285 -0.79 -2.19 11.22
CA SER A 285 -1.27 -3.08 10.16
C SER A 285 -0.47 -4.38 10.12
N SER A 286 -1.02 -5.44 9.52
CA SER A 286 -0.36 -6.74 9.42
C SER A 286 -0.33 -7.29 8.01
N PHE A 287 0.77 -7.98 7.67
CA PHE A 287 1.00 -8.68 6.40
C PHE A 287 1.32 -10.13 6.71
N ASP A 288 0.44 -11.07 6.36
CA ASP A 288 0.66 -12.50 6.58
C ASP A 288 0.65 -13.27 5.25
N GLN A 289 1.68 -14.10 5.03
CA GLN A 289 1.82 -14.96 3.85
C GLN A 289 1.78 -14.21 2.51
N CYS A 290 2.17 -12.94 2.50
CA CYS A 290 2.31 -12.16 1.28
C CYS A 290 3.59 -12.56 0.52
N GLU A 291 3.53 -12.60 -0.81
CA GLU A 291 4.59 -13.16 -1.65
C GLU A 291 4.86 -12.27 -2.87
N ALA A 292 6.13 -12.02 -3.17
CA ALA A 292 6.61 -11.35 -4.39
C ALA A 292 8.07 -11.75 -4.68
N GLN A 293 8.64 -11.31 -5.81
CA GLN A 293 10.09 -11.42 -6.01
C GLN A 293 10.84 -10.46 -5.07
N GLN A 294 10.25 -9.29 -4.83
CA GLN A 294 10.79 -8.24 -3.98
C GLN A 294 9.70 -7.59 -3.14
N GLY A 295 9.89 -7.54 -1.82
CA GLY A 295 8.92 -6.94 -0.91
C GLY A 295 7.63 -7.73 -0.88
N GLY A 296 7.67 -8.96 -0.37
CA GLY A 296 6.50 -9.83 -0.22
C GLY A 296 5.33 -9.13 0.44
N GLY A 297 5.56 -8.38 1.53
CA GLY A 297 4.57 -7.44 2.04
C GLY A 297 4.53 -6.16 1.18
N ILE A 298 5.57 -5.35 1.29
CA ILE A 298 5.62 -4.00 0.70
C ILE A 298 6.88 -3.82 -0.15
N TYR A 299 6.69 -3.27 -1.34
CA TYR A 299 7.76 -2.62 -2.10
C TYR A 299 7.48 -1.12 -2.17
N ALA A 300 8.49 -0.29 -1.89
CA ALA A 300 8.36 1.15 -2.06
C ALA A 300 9.60 1.78 -2.70
N SER A 301 9.35 2.66 -3.68
CA SER A 301 10.34 3.60 -4.22
C SER A 301 10.01 5.00 -3.70
N VAL A 302 10.95 5.62 -2.97
CA VAL A 302 10.79 6.96 -2.38
C VAL A 302 11.87 7.87 -2.93
N SER A 303 11.47 8.84 -3.73
CA SER A 303 12.38 9.73 -4.46
C SER A 303 11.91 11.18 -4.47
N SER A 304 12.83 12.14 -4.65
CA SER A 304 12.63 13.59 -4.51
C SER A 304 12.72 14.10 -3.07
N LEU A 305 13.10 15.37 -2.95
CA LEU A 305 13.18 16.07 -1.67
C LEU A 305 11.80 16.03 -1.00
N ASN A 306 11.75 15.81 0.31
CA ASN A 306 10.52 15.78 1.13
C ASN A 306 9.58 14.57 0.92
N SER A 307 9.73 13.77 -0.13
CA SER A 307 8.96 12.54 -0.29
C SER A 307 9.19 11.59 0.88
N LYS A 308 8.11 11.03 1.45
CA LYS A 308 8.14 10.35 2.75
C LYS A 308 7.35 9.05 2.79
N LEU A 309 7.93 8.02 3.40
CA LEU A 309 7.22 6.82 3.85
C LEU A 309 7.38 6.62 5.34
N GLU A 310 6.27 6.41 6.05
CA GLU A 310 6.26 6.02 7.46
C GLU A 310 5.58 4.67 7.65
N LEU A 311 6.29 3.72 8.28
CA LEU A 311 5.76 2.43 8.71
C LEU A 311 5.82 2.37 10.24
N GLU A 312 4.68 2.36 10.93
CA GLU A 312 4.63 2.36 12.40
C GLU A 312 3.80 1.21 12.95
N SER A 313 4.35 0.42 13.86
CA SER A 313 3.63 -0.69 14.51
C SER A 313 3.07 -1.70 13.49
N VAL A 314 3.88 -2.04 12.50
CA VAL A 314 3.51 -2.97 11.42
C VAL A 314 4.09 -4.36 11.68
N VAL A 315 3.29 -5.40 11.45
CA VAL A 315 3.68 -6.80 11.64
C VAL A 315 3.76 -7.50 10.29
N PHE A 316 4.89 -8.14 10.00
CA PHE A 316 5.10 -8.95 8.80
C PHE A 316 5.38 -10.40 9.21
N GLU A 317 4.56 -11.34 8.75
CA GLU A 317 4.67 -12.76 9.09
C GLU A 317 4.66 -13.61 7.81
N ASN A 318 5.56 -14.58 7.74
CA ASN A 318 5.60 -15.58 6.68
C ASN A 318 5.70 -15.00 5.25
N CYS A 319 6.30 -13.81 5.10
CA CYS A 319 6.42 -13.16 3.80
C CYS A 319 7.55 -13.75 2.94
N LYS A 320 7.29 -13.96 1.66
CA LYS A 320 8.29 -14.43 0.67
C LYS A 320 8.66 -13.31 -0.31
N GLY A 321 9.95 -13.17 -0.58
CA GLY A 321 10.51 -11.99 -1.25
C GLY A 321 10.89 -10.86 -0.29
N GLY A 322 10.85 -11.12 1.02
CA GLY A 322 11.08 -10.17 2.10
C GLY A 322 9.78 -9.60 2.68
N GLY A 323 9.84 -9.04 3.89
CA GLY A 323 8.72 -8.25 4.42
C GLY A 323 8.59 -6.91 3.68
N VAL A 324 9.68 -6.15 3.63
CA VAL A 324 9.74 -4.82 3.01
C VAL A 324 10.98 -4.69 2.11
N ASN A 325 10.80 -4.13 0.91
CA ASN A 325 11.89 -3.72 0.02
C ASN A 325 11.79 -2.23 -0.29
N LEU A 326 12.88 -1.50 -0.09
CA LEU A 326 12.96 -0.05 -0.23
C LEU A 326 14.02 0.36 -1.23
N ARG A 327 13.64 1.26 -2.14
CA ARG A 327 14.55 2.12 -2.91
C ARG A 327 14.39 3.55 -2.41
N ILE A 328 15.46 4.15 -1.91
CA ILE A 328 15.46 5.54 -1.38
C ILE A 328 16.47 6.36 -2.15
N ASP A 329 16.02 7.42 -2.81
CA ASP A 329 16.84 8.15 -3.77
C ASP A 329 16.53 9.66 -3.73
N THR A 330 17.45 10.49 -4.22
CA THR A 330 17.25 11.92 -4.50
C THR A 330 16.52 12.70 -3.38
N GLY A 331 16.88 12.46 -2.11
CA GLY A 331 16.28 13.20 -0.98
C GLY A 331 15.07 12.55 -0.32
N GLY A 332 14.65 11.36 -0.78
CA GLY A 332 13.56 10.60 -0.18
C GLY A 332 13.84 10.21 1.28
N LYS A 333 12.78 10.13 2.08
CA LYS A 333 12.87 9.86 3.53
C LYS A 333 11.98 8.69 3.92
N VAL A 334 12.53 7.72 4.64
CA VAL A 334 11.77 6.58 5.14
C VAL A 334 11.98 6.43 6.64
N SER A 335 10.90 6.20 7.38
CA SER A 335 10.95 5.78 8.78
C SER A 335 10.20 4.47 9.00
N ILE A 336 10.79 3.56 9.77
CA ILE A 336 10.16 2.31 10.20
C ILE A 336 10.32 2.20 11.71
N SER A 337 9.20 2.14 12.43
CA SER A 337 9.19 2.14 13.89
C SER A 337 8.31 1.04 14.47
N ASN A 338 8.70 0.50 15.62
CA ASN A 338 7.90 -0.40 16.46
C ASN A 338 7.34 -1.63 15.70
N SER A 339 8.05 -2.07 14.66
CA SER A 339 7.55 -3.08 13.71
C SER A 339 8.29 -4.42 13.89
N SER A 340 7.62 -5.52 13.52
CA SER A 340 8.15 -6.88 13.69
C SER A 340 8.07 -7.69 12.40
N PHE A 341 9.06 -8.58 12.23
CA PHE A 341 9.24 -9.43 11.07
C PHE A 341 9.48 -10.85 11.54
N SER A 342 8.60 -11.78 11.20
CA SER A 342 8.68 -13.19 11.62
C SER A 342 8.61 -14.14 10.43
N ASN A 343 9.56 -15.07 10.37
CA ASN A 343 9.61 -16.12 9.32
C ASN A 343 9.61 -15.57 7.89
N CYS A 344 10.18 -14.39 7.67
CA CYS A 344 10.24 -13.78 6.34
C CYS A 344 11.50 -14.24 5.58
N GLU A 345 11.35 -14.52 4.28
CA GLU A 345 12.39 -15.11 3.42
C GLU A 345 12.61 -14.26 2.17
N ALA A 346 13.86 -13.96 1.82
CA ALA A 346 14.20 -13.17 0.63
C ALA A 346 15.55 -13.57 0.01
N ASN A 347 15.89 -13.02 -1.16
CA ASN A 347 17.27 -13.09 -1.63
C ASN A 347 18.19 -12.21 -0.76
N GLN A 348 17.77 -10.99 -0.43
CA GLN A 348 18.53 -10.08 0.43
C GLN A 348 17.57 -9.42 1.41
N GLY A 349 17.89 -9.42 2.71
CA GLY A 349 17.05 -8.80 3.72
C GLY A 349 15.74 -9.54 3.93
N GLY A 350 15.77 -10.70 4.61
CA GLY A 350 14.58 -11.53 4.79
C GLY A 350 13.42 -10.77 5.44
N GLY A 351 13.69 -9.89 6.41
CA GLY A 351 12.71 -8.92 6.90
C GLY A 351 12.67 -7.67 6.02
N ILE A 352 13.77 -6.93 5.95
CA ILE A 352 13.87 -5.65 5.23
C ILE A 352 15.09 -5.63 4.32
N ARG A 353 14.91 -5.20 3.07
CA ARG A 353 15.97 -4.79 2.16
C ARG A 353 15.88 -3.30 1.86
N VAL A 354 17.03 -2.62 1.88
CA VAL A 354 17.13 -1.20 1.52
C VAL A 354 18.28 -0.98 0.52
N ASP A 355 17.97 -0.30 -0.58
CA ASP A 355 18.94 0.31 -1.49
C ASP A 355 18.78 1.84 -1.43
N MET A 356 19.84 2.54 -1.02
CA MET A 356 19.84 3.99 -0.82
C MET A 356 20.96 4.66 -1.63
N GLN A 357 20.62 5.72 -2.34
CA GLN A 357 21.54 6.47 -3.19
C GLN A 357 21.37 7.99 -3.03
N ASN A 358 22.43 8.73 -3.38
CA ASN A 358 22.48 10.19 -3.43
C ASN A 358 22.38 10.93 -2.07
N TYR A 359 22.85 12.18 -2.06
CA TYR A 359 22.77 13.05 -0.89
C TYR A 359 21.32 13.35 -0.50
N ASN A 360 21.11 13.62 0.79
CA ASN A 360 19.82 13.93 1.44
C ASN A 360 18.83 12.76 1.56
N SER A 361 19.06 11.63 0.91
CA SER A 361 18.28 10.42 1.13
C SER A 361 18.48 9.91 2.55
N TYR A 362 17.38 9.61 3.25
CA TYR A 362 17.39 9.34 4.69
C TYR A 362 16.55 8.12 5.07
N LEU A 363 17.09 7.29 5.97
CA LEU A 363 16.39 6.16 6.57
C LEU A 363 16.52 6.20 8.10
N GLU A 364 15.40 6.06 8.80
CA GLU A 364 15.36 5.87 10.25
C GLU A 364 14.68 4.56 10.61
N LEU A 365 15.37 3.72 11.37
CA LEU A 365 14.85 2.46 11.90
C LEU A 365 14.81 2.53 13.43
N THR A 366 13.65 2.29 14.04
CA THR A 366 13.47 2.40 15.50
C THR A 366 12.71 1.22 16.08
N ASN A 367 13.24 0.59 17.13
CA ASN A 367 12.55 -0.48 17.87
C ASN A 367 12.03 -1.63 17.00
N LEU A 368 12.92 -2.29 16.25
CA LEU A 368 12.53 -3.37 15.34
C LEU A 368 12.82 -4.76 15.91
N SER A 369 12.02 -5.75 15.54
CA SER A 369 12.28 -7.14 15.89
C SER A 369 12.24 -8.04 14.66
N PHE A 370 13.26 -8.88 14.51
CA PHE A 370 13.40 -9.87 13.45
C PHE A 370 13.54 -11.26 14.10
N GLU A 371 12.63 -12.17 13.78
CA GLU A 371 12.64 -13.55 14.30
C GLU A 371 12.53 -14.57 13.16
N ASN A 372 13.45 -15.54 13.13
CA ASN A 372 13.48 -16.62 12.14
C ASN A 372 13.51 -16.14 10.66
N CYS A 373 13.95 -14.92 10.39
CA CYS A 373 14.06 -14.43 9.02
C CYS A 373 15.30 -15.01 8.32
N SER A 374 15.20 -15.30 7.02
CA SER A 374 16.30 -15.89 6.25
C SER A 374 16.52 -15.23 4.88
N ALA A 375 17.77 -15.19 4.43
CA ALA A 375 18.11 -14.69 3.12
C ALA A 375 19.43 -15.24 2.55
N SER A 376 19.78 -14.92 1.29
CA SER A 376 21.17 -15.12 0.84
C SER A 376 22.11 -14.20 1.63
N ASP A 377 21.72 -12.94 1.77
CA ASP A 377 22.44 -11.87 2.46
C ASP A 377 21.52 -11.17 3.48
N GLY A 378 21.98 -10.98 4.72
CA GLY A 378 21.24 -10.25 5.76
C GLY A 378 19.90 -10.91 6.09
N GLY A 379 19.91 -11.97 6.92
CA GLY A 379 18.70 -12.76 7.18
C GLY A 379 17.52 -11.92 7.71
N GLY A 380 17.77 -10.95 8.57
CA GLY A 380 16.77 -9.97 9.00
C GLY A 380 16.78 -8.70 8.15
N LEU A 381 17.93 -8.03 8.06
CA LEU A 381 18.08 -6.70 7.47
C LEU A 381 19.25 -6.66 6.48
N THR A 382 19.05 -6.02 5.33
CA THR A 382 20.13 -5.63 4.41
C THR A 382 20.03 -4.15 4.06
N ILE A 383 21.14 -3.41 4.15
CA ILE A 383 21.24 -2.00 3.73
C ILE A 383 22.42 -1.80 2.78
N PHE A 384 22.15 -1.25 1.60
CA PHE A 384 23.16 -0.72 0.69
C PHE A 384 23.05 0.81 0.64
N ALA A 385 24.14 1.51 0.93
CA ALA A 385 24.19 2.97 0.97
C ALA A 385 25.36 3.48 0.12
N GLN A 386 25.05 4.24 -0.94
CA GLN A 386 26.05 4.72 -1.90
C GLN A 386 25.91 6.21 -2.19
N ASP A 387 27.03 6.94 -2.16
CA ASP A 387 27.14 8.33 -2.65
C ASP A 387 26.25 9.35 -1.92
N GLY A 388 26.47 9.53 -0.62
CA GLY A 388 25.83 10.57 0.19
C GLY A 388 24.63 10.24 1.10
N PRO A 389 23.95 9.08 1.04
CA PRO A 389 22.76 8.83 1.86
C PRO A 389 23.13 8.64 3.34
N LYS A 390 22.15 8.88 4.20
CA LYS A 390 22.27 8.73 5.66
C LYS A 390 21.25 7.73 6.15
N PHE A 391 21.63 6.94 7.16
CA PHE A 391 20.64 6.19 7.91
C PHE A 391 20.98 6.13 9.39
N SER A 392 19.96 5.87 10.20
CA SER A 392 20.12 5.67 11.64
C SER A 392 19.32 4.47 12.13
N ILE A 393 19.85 3.82 13.17
CA ILE A 393 19.15 2.78 13.91
C ILE A 393 19.11 3.20 15.38
N ASN A 394 17.91 3.46 15.87
CA ASN A 394 17.64 4.01 17.19
C ASN A 394 16.81 3.03 18.03
N GLY A 395 16.80 3.25 19.35
CA GLY A 395 16.06 2.37 20.28
C GLY A 395 16.67 0.96 20.36
N LYS A 396 15.84 -0.05 20.61
CA LYS A 396 16.29 -1.45 20.74
C LYS A 396 15.86 -2.28 19.53
N THR A 397 16.83 -2.76 18.75
CA THR A 397 16.57 -3.64 17.61
C THR A 397 17.13 -5.04 17.87
N SER A 398 16.33 -6.08 17.62
CA SER A 398 16.67 -7.47 17.93
C SER A 398 16.59 -8.38 16.71
N PHE A 399 17.56 -9.30 16.60
CA PHE A 399 17.63 -10.35 15.58
C PHE A 399 17.75 -11.69 16.28
N LYS A 400 16.77 -12.58 16.09
CA LYS A 400 16.70 -13.87 16.77
C LYS A 400 16.53 -14.98 15.76
N ASN A 401 17.41 -15.98 15.81
CA ASN A 401 17.42 -17.11 14.87
C ASN A 401 17.44 -16.68 13.39
N CYS A 402 17.96 -15.49 13.07
CA CYS A 402 18.06 -15.04 11.69
C CYS A 402 19.26 -15.71 11.00
N SER A 403 19.11 -16.10 9.75
CA SER A 403 20.16 -16.81 9.03
C SER A 403 20.40 -16.25 7.62
N SER A 404 21.65 -16.20 7.20
CA SER A 404 21.99 -15.96 5.79
C SER A 404 22.94 -17.01 5.23
N ILE A 405 22.95 -17.15 3.90
CA ILE A 405 23.87 -18.09 3.22
C ILE A 405 25.30 -17.51 3.24
N THR A 406 25.43 -16.24 2.89
CA THR A 406 26.72 -15.57 2.70
C THR A 406 27.03 -14.62 3.85
N ASP A 407 26.43 -13.44 3.88
CA ASP A 407 26.88 -12.35 4.74
C ASP A 407 25.80 -11.94 5.73
N GLY A 408 26.16 -11.79 7.01
CA GLY A 408 25.30 -11.21 8.05
C GLY A 408 24.05 -12.04 8.34
N GLY A 409 24.09 -12.91 9.36
CA GLY A 409 22.93 -13.76 9.66
C GLY A 409 21.71 -12.95 10.08
N GLY A 410 21.92 -11.89 10.88
CA GLY A 410 20.90 -10.89 11.22
C GLY A 410 20.94 -9.68 10.28
N PHE A 411 22.10 -9.03 10.18
CA PHE A 411 22.24 -7.74 9.50
C PHE A 411 23.44 -7.70 8.55
N ASN A 412 23.22 -7.35 7.29
CA ASN A 412 24.25 -7.02 6.30
C ASN A 412 24.20 -5.55 5.92
N THR A 413 25.31 -4.82 6.05
CA THR A 413 25.40 -3.43 5.60
C THR A 413 26.63 -3.18 4.74
N LYS A 414 26.45 -2.48 3.62
CA LYS A 414 27.55 -2.01 2.76
C LYS A 414 27.38 -0.51 2.50
N CYS A 415 28.35 0.26 2.97
CA CYS A 415 28.36 1.71 2.89
C CYS A 415 29.57 2.18 2.09
N ASN A 416 29.34 2.99 1.07
CA ASN A 416 30.39 3.54 0.21
C ASN A 416 30.14 5.03 -0.01
N ASN A 417 31.14 5.87 0.27
CA ASN A 417 31.07 7.30 -0.03
C ASN A 417 29.82 8.00 0.53
N THR A 418 29.43 7.70 1.77
CA THR A 418 28.23 8.29 2.38
C THR A 418 28.38 9.78 2.70
N GLY A 419 29.61 10.33 2.63
CA GLY A 419 29.93 11.74 2.87
C GLY A 419 29.76 12.21 4.32
N GLU A 420 28.84 11.60 5.06
CA GLU A 420 28.54 11.87 6.46
C GLU A 420 28.51 10.59 7.31
N GLN A 421 28.47 10.81 8.64
CA GLN A 421 28.47 9.77 9.65
C GLN A 421 27.10 9.08 9.77
N ILE A 422 27.10 7.76 9.64
CA ILE A 422 25.97 6.86 9.94
C ILE A 422 25.97 6.57 11.44
N ASN A 423 24.88 6.89 12.12
CA ASN A 423 24.74 6.73 13.57
C ASN A 423 23.74 5.63 13.92
N MET A 424 24.23 4.55 14.52
CA MET A 424 23.42 3.51 15.13
C MET A 424 23.49 3.70 16.65
N THR A 425 22.68 4.62 17.16
CA THR A 425 22.70 5.00 18.58
C THR A 425 21.97 4.00 19.47
N GLY A 426 21.13 3.16 18.85
CA GLY A 426 20.39 2.10 19.50
C GLY A 426 21.24 0.92 19.98
N GLN A 427 20.58 0.03 20.72
CA GLN A 427 21.12 -1.27 21.12
C GLN A 427 20.74 -2.31 20.08
N LEU A 428 21.75 -2.97 19.49
CA LEU A 428 21.54 -4.07 18.55
C LEU A 428 21.82 -5.41 19.25
N GLU A 429 20.80 -6.25 19.33
CA GLU A 429 20.86 -7.57 19.95
C GLU A 429 20.74 -8.68 18.90
N TYR A 430 21.64 -9.64 18.95
CA TYR A 430 21.68 -10.79 18.06
C TYR A 430 21.71 -12.06 18.91
N GLU A 431 20.74 -12.95 18.71
CA GLU A 431 20.68 -14.26 19.35
C GLU A 431 20.57 -15.36 18.29
N LYS A 432 21.47 -16.34 18.35
CA LYS A 432 21.44 -17.55 17.48
C LYS A 432 21.39 -17.25 15.98
N CYS A 433 22.02 -16.15 15.58
CA CYS A 433 22.11 -15.79 14.16
C CYS A 433 23.27 -16.54 13.48
N THR A 434 23.08 -16.92 12.21
CA THR A 434 24.06 -17.75 11.48
C THR A 434 24.34 -17.27 10.06
N SER A 435 25.59 -17.32 9.61
CA SER A 435 25.98 -17.02 8.21
C SER A 435 27.32 -17.66 7.79
N ASN A 436 27.82 -17.38 6.58
CA ASN A 436 29.21 -17.69 6.24
C ASN A 436 30.19 -16.64 6.80
N ARG A 437 29.83 -15.36 6.79
CA ARG A 437 30.63 -14.27 7.37
C ARG A 437 29.76 -13.34 8.20
N GLY A 438 30.19 -13.07 9.44
CA GLY A 438 29.41 -12.22 10.35
C GLY A 438 28.14 -12.92 10.81
N GLY A 439 28.23 -13.89 11.71
CA GLY A 439 27.09 -14.73 12.08
C GLY A 439 25.88 -13.92 12.56
N GLY A 440 26.11 -12.83 13.30
CA GLY A 440 25.09 -11.82 13.56
C GLY A 440 25.12 -10.67 12.55
N MET A 441 26.27 -10.03 12.37
CA MET A 441 26.39 -8.79 11.59
C MET A 441 27.59 -8.81 10.64
N TYR A 442 27.39 -8.33 9.43
CA TYR A 442 28.42 -8.13 8.41
C TYR A 442 28.45 -6.68 7.93
N VAL A 443 29.65 -6.09 7.92
CA VAL A 443 29.85 -4.67 7.60
C VAL A 443 30.94 -4.49 6.55
N ILE A 444 30.62 -3.76 5.48
CA ILE A 444 31.60 -3.16 4.57
C ILE A 444 31.47 -1.64 4.65
N CYS A 445 32.57 -0.97 4.97
CA CYS A 445 32.71 0.48 4.85
C CYS A 445 33.83 0.82 3.87
N ARG A 446 33.61 1.77 2.97
CA ARG A 446 34.60 2.26 2.01
C ARG A 446 34.49 3.77 1.79
N ALA A 447 35.58 4.37 1.31
CA ALA A 447 35.63 5.73 0.76
C ALA A 447 34.96 6.78 1.66
N TYR A 448 35.57 7.05 2.81
CA TYR A 448 35.12 8.06 3.78
C TYR A 448 33.80 7.78 4.51
N ALA A 449 33.20 6.60 4.34
CA ALA A 449 32.09 6.17 5.17
C ALA A 449 32.52 6.07 6.66
N ILE A 450 31.69 6.59 7.57
CA ILE A 450 31.89 6.50 9.01
C ILE A 450 30.64 5.87 9.61
N ILE A 451 30.76 4.67 10.20
CA ILE A 451 29.70 4.04 10.98
C ILE A 451 30.06 4.14 12.45
N VAL A 452 29.13 4.64 13.27
CA VAL A 452 29.26 4.69 14.72
C VAL A 452 28.11 3.92 15.36
N ILE A 453 28.46 2.90 16.14
CA ILE A 453 27.51 2.05 16.86
C ILE A 453 27.70 2.23 18.36
N ASN A 454 26.60 2.41 19.09
CA ASN A 454 26.64 2.51 20.54
C ASN A 454 26.90 1.13 21.18
N GLN A 455 25.94 0.21 21.12
CA GLN A 455 26.04 -1.07 21.83
C GLN A 455 25.66 -2.26 20.95
N LEU A 456 26.50 -3.29 21.00
CA LEU A 456 26.30 -4.56 20.30
C LEU A 456 26.24 -5.71 21.30
N SER A 457 25.26 -6.60 21.17
CA SER A 457 25.18 -7.83 21.96
C SER A 457 24.97 -9.03 21.05
N PHE A 458 25.98 -9.89 20.93
CA PHE A 458 25.91 -11.15 20.20
C PHE A 458 25.91 -12.33 21.17
N LYS A 459 24.91 -13.21 21.05
CA LYS A 459 24.75 -14.39 21.89
C LYS A 459 24.50 -15.63 21.02
N ASP A 460 25.32 -16.64 21.19
CA ASP A 460 25.20 -17.93 20.49
C ASP A 460 25.17 -17.78 18.95
N CYS A 461 25.77 -16.71 18.41
CA CYS A 461 25.88 -16.48 16.95
C CYS A 461 27.03 -17.30 16.37
N SER A 462 26.89 -17.79 15.14
CA SER A 462 27.94 -18.58 14.50
C SER A 462 28.15 -18.23 13.04
N SER A 463 29.39 -18.27 12.57
CA SER A 463 29.68 -18.24 11.14
C SER A 463 30.54 -19.43 10.70
N SER A 464 30.34 -19.92 9.47
CA SER A 464 31.16 -21.01 8.93
C SER A 464 32.53 -20.55 8.43
N GLY A 465 32.75 -19.24 8.25
CA GLY A 465 34.04 -18.66 7.86
C GLY A 465 34.56 -17.69 8.91
N GLN A 466 34.28 -16.40 8.72
CA GLN A 466 34.86 -15.32 9.52
C GLN A 466 33.83 -14.61 10.40
N GLY A 467 34.22 -14.19 11.61
CA GLY A 467 33.41 -13.31 12.46
C GLY A 467 32.13 -13.98 12.96
N GLY A 468 32.20 -14.82 14.00
CA GLY A 468 31.01 -15.58 14.44
C GLY A 468 29.89 -14.68 14.98
N GLY A 469 30.23 -13.55 15.60
CA GLY A 469 29.28 -12.46 15.88
C GLY A 469 29.31 -11.39 14.78
N LEU A 470 30.47 -10.78 14.59
CA LEU A 470 30.65 -9.59 13.74
C LEU A 470 31.80 -9.79 12.74
N TYR A 471 31.59 -9.39 11.50
CA TYR A 471 32.65 -9.21 10.50
C TYR A 471 32.71 -7.76 10.04
N VAL A 472 33.89 -7.14 10.05
CA VAL A 472 34.07 -5.77 9.56
C VAL A 472 35.19 -5.68 8.52
N TYR A 473 34.87 -5.11 7.37
CA TYR A 473 35.85 -4.65 6.40
C TYR A 473 35.76 -3.14 6.25
N SER A 474 36.84 -2.43 6.58
CA SER A 474 36.94 -0.97 6.47
C SER A 474 38.14 -0.60 5.61
N PHE A 475 37.93 0.17 4.55
CA PHE A 475 38.99 0.68 3.68
C PHE A 475 38.82 2.17 3.41
N ALA A 476 39.80 2.98 3.85
CA ALA A 476 39.72 4.43 3.82
C ALA A 476 38.41 4.96 4.46
N SER A 477 37.97 4.32 5.55
CA SER A 477 36.69 4.52 6.23
C SER A 477 36.84 4.26 7.73
N GLN A 478 35.78 4.47 8.51
CA GLN A 478 35.77 4.21 9.95
C GLN A 478 34.58 3.35 10.37
N PHE A 479 34.83 2.47 11.33
CA PHE A 479 33.81 1.72 12.05
C PHE A 479 34.14 1.82 13.55
N ASN A 480 33.29 2.52 14.29
CA ASN A 480 33.51 2.84 15.69
C ASN A 480 32.41 2.21 16.56
N VAL A 481 32.82 1.51 17.61
CA VAL A 481 31.91 1.02 18.65
C VAL A 481 32.23 1.80 19.92
N THR A 482 31.27 2.58 20.42
CA THR A 482 31.51 3.58 21.47
C THR A 482 31.04 3.14 22.86
N GLY A 483 30.05 2.26 22.93
CA GLY A 483 29.52 1.68 24.16
C GLY A 483 29.99 0.25 24.42
N GLN A 484 29.62 -0.28 25.58
CA GLN A 484 29.97 -1.63 25.97
C GLN A 484 29.29 -2.66 25.07
N SER A 485 30.07 -3.61 24.55
CA SER A 485 29.56 -4.68 23.68
C SER A 485 29.80 -6.07 24.28
N LEU A 486 28.89 -7.00 24.02
CA LEU A 486 28.91 -8.37 24.50
C LEU A 486 29.05 -9.35 23.33
N PHE A 487 29.97 -10.30 23.46
CA PHE A 487 30.12 -11.45 22.56
C PHE A 487 30.13 -12.71 23.42
N LYS A 488 29.04 -13.46 23.42
CA LYS A 488 28.85 -14.64 24.26
C LYS A 488 28.62 -15.87 23.38
N ASN A 489 29.48 -16.87 23.55
CA ASN A 489 29.40 -18.16 22.84
C ASN A 489 29.38 -18.01 21.30
N CYS A 490 30.05 -17.00 20.76
CA CYS A 490 30.14 -16.83 19.32
C CYS A 490 31.24 -17.73 18.72
N THR A 491 30.96 -18.39 17.60
CA THR A 491 31.89 -19.37 16.99
C THR A 491 32.11 -19.14 15.51
N SER A 492 33.35 -19.29 15.04
CA SER A 492 33.70 -19.30 13.62
C SER A 492 35.06 -19.96 13.37
N GLU A 493 35.42 -20.23 12.12
CA GLU A 493 36.77 -20.70 11.76
C GLU A 493 37.84 -19.64 12.08
N LYS A 494 37.50 -18.36 11.86
CA LYS A 494 38.41 -17.22 12.10
C LYS A 494 37.66 -16.08 12.79
N GLY A 495 38.11 -15.71 13.99
CA GLY A 495 37.52 -14.61 14.75
C GLY A 495 36.14 -14.96 15.31
N GLY A 496 36.08 -15.86 16.31
CA GLY A 496 34.82 -16.40 16.84
C GLY A 496 33.83 -15.32 17.29
N GLY A 497 34.29 -14.25 17.95
CA GLY A 497 33.48 -13.07 18.22
C GLY A 497 33.46 -12.09 17.05
N ILE A 498 34.65 -11.60 16.68
CA ILE A 498 34.86 -10.54 15.69
C ILE A 498 35.98 -10.94 14.73
N TYR A 499 35.86 -10.60 13.45
CA TYR A 499 36.92 -10.66 12.46
C TYR A 499 37.12 -9.32 11.75
#